data_AF-A0A842WSP3-F1
#
_entry.id   AF-A0A842WSP3-F1
#
_cell.length_a   1.000
_cell.length_b   1.000
_cell.length_c   1.000
_cell.angle_alpha   90.00
_cell.angle_beta   90.00
_cell.angle_gamma   90.00
#
_symmetry.space_group_name_H-M   'P 1'
#
loop_
_entity.id
_entity.type
_entity.pdbx_description
1 polymer ?
#
loop_
_entity_poly.entity_id
_entity_poly.type
_entity_poly.pdbx_seq_one_letter_code
_entity_poly.pdbx_strand_id
1 'polypeptide(L)'
;MNQIATFVLDLDTGALSRIRGSEKRIPVKVLVDYQNTYVVLDCECCPELLASRLPGGVLIPIASSLKTFFEEHNMRNIAVDVDGNKMTRTYRGNIEAEVIDAMEEQVQNAIIQFMKKRKQVS
;
A
#
# COMPACT_ATOMS: atom_id res chain seq x y z
N MET A 1 -4.09 0.76 20.10
CA MET A 1 -3.33 0.87 18.83
C MET A 1 -2.73 2.26 18.77
N ASN A 2 -1.44 2.34 18.44
CA ASN A 2 -0.70 3.59 18.30
C ASN A 2 -0.37 3.79 16.82
N GLN A 3 -0.63 4.98 16.28
CA GLN A 3 -0.16 5.34 14.95
C GLN A 3 1.31 5.70 15.02
N ILE A 4 2.12 5.09 14.15
CA ILE A 4 3.57 5.34 14.10
C ILE A 4 4.00 6.07 12.84
N ALA A 5 3.22 6.00 11.76
CA ALA A 5 3.52 6.69 10.51
C ALA A 5 2.30 6.92 9.62
N THR A 6 2.43 7.90 8.74
CA THR A 6 1.52 8.16 7.63
C THR A 6 2.31 8.62 6.41
N PHE A 7 2.00 8.06 5.25
CA PHE A 7 2.61 8.45 3.98
C PHE A 7 1.60 8.30 2.84
N VAL A 8 2.00 8.64 1.60
CA VAL A 8 1.11 8.62 0.44
C VAL A 8 1.77 7.85 -0.69
N LEU A 9 1.03 6.89 -1.26
CA LEU A 9 1.46 6.16 -2.45
C LEU A 9 0.88 6.84 -3.71
N ASP A 10 1.77 7.27 -4.60
CA ASP A 10 1.40 7.83 -5.89
C ASP A 10 1.16 6.72 -6.92
N LEU A 11 -0.07 6.59 -7.41
CA LEU A 11 -0.45 5.58 -8.41
C LEU A 11 -0.18 6.03 -9.84
N ASP A 12 -0.11 7.34 -10.07
CA ASP A 12 0.14 7.90 -11.39
C ASP A 12 1.52 8.57 -11.46
N THR A 13 2.40 7.99 -12.27
CA THR A 13 3.80 8.41 -12.41
C THR A 13 4.03 9.23 -13.68
N GLY A 14 2.97 9.54 -14.44
CA GLY A 14 3.05 10.34 -15.67
C GLY A 14 3.08 11.85 -15.42
N ALA A 15 4.01 12.57 -16.07
CA ALA A 15 4.09 14.03 -16.01
C ALA A 15 2.80 14.74 -16.46
N LEU A 16 2.07 14.15 -17.42
CA LEU A 16 0.79 14.69 -17.93
C LEU A 16 -0.37 14.54 -16.95
N SER A 17 -0.35 13.51 -16.10
CA SER A 17 -1.41 13.24 -15.12
C SER A 17 -1.39 14.24 -13.97
N ARG A 18 -0.20 14.71 -13.58
CA ARG A 18 -0.01 15.76 -12.56
C ARG A 18 -0.60 17.11 -12.99
N ILE A 19 -0.65 17.38 -14.30
CA ILE A 19 -1.17 18.64 -14.86
C ILE A 19 -2.71 18.65 -14.93
N ARG A 20 -3.35 17.48 -15.06
CA ARG A 20 -4.81 17.35 -15.25
C ARG A 20 -5.64 17.23 -13.96
N GLY A 21 -4.99 17.28 -12.79
CA GLY A 21 -5.69 17.32 -11.49
C GLY A 21 -6.36 16.01 -11.05
N SER A 22 -6.09 14.89 -11.74
CA SER A 22 -6.60 13.55 -11.40
C SER A 22 -5.52 12.70 -10.71
N GLU A 23 -4.79 13.28 -9.75
CA GLU A 23 -3.73 12.55 -9.03
C GLU A 23 -4.35 11.42 -8.20
N LYS A 24 -4.14 10.19 -8.65
CA LYS A 24 -4.54 8.99 -7.90
C LYS A 24 -3.50 8.72 -6.81
N ARG A 25 -3.84 9.06 -5.58
CA ARG A 25 -3.00 8.95 -4.39
C ARG A 25 -3.69 8.12 -3.32
N ILE A 26 -2.99 7.12 -2.78
CA ILE A 26 -3.50 6.29 -1.68
C ILE A 26 -2.81 6.75 -0.39
N PRO A 27 -3.52 7.43 0.53
CA PRO A 27 -3.03 7.61 1.89
C PRO A 27 -2.82 6.27 2.58
N VAL A 28 -1.70 6.13 3.28
CA VAL A 28 -1.35 4.95 4.06
C VAL A 28 -1.17 5.35 5.51
N LYS A 29 -1.78 4.57 6.42
CA LYS A 29 -1.55 4.69 7.86
C LYS A 29 -0.94 3.41 8.40
N VAL A 30 0.09 3.55 9.22
CA VAL A 30 0.72 2.43 9.92
C VAL A 30 0.42 2.54 11.40
N LEU A 31 -0.24 1.52 11.93
CA LEU A 31 -0.64 1.41 13.33
C LEU A 31 0.01 0.17 13.93
N VAL A 32 0.35 0.22 15.21
CA VAL A 32 0.86 -0.94 15.95
C VAL A 32 0.07 -1.14 17.23
N ASP A 33 -0.02 -2.37 17.71
CA ASP A 33 -0.44 -2.68 19.08
C ASP A 33 0.63 -3.49 19.82
N TYR A 34 0.27 -4.27 20.82
CA TYR A 34 1.23 -5.09 21.58
C TYR A 34 1.80 -6.27 20.78
N GLN A 35 1.13 -6.69 19.71
CA GLN A 35 1.45 -7.94 19.02
C GLN A 35 1.42 -7.85 17.50
N ASN A 36 0.83 -6.80 16.92
CA ASN A 36 0.54 -6.71 15.51
C ASN A 36 0.78 -5.31 14.96
N THR A 37 1.08 -5.28 13.66
CA THR A 37 1.17 -4.09 12.83
C THR A 37 0.04 -4.10 11.82
N TYR A 38 -0.58 -2.94 11.62
CA TYR A 38 -1.70 -2.71 10.73
C TYR A 38 -1.30 -1.69 9.68
N VAL A 39 -1.40 -2.06 8.41
CA VAL A 39 -1.22 -1.15 7.28
C VAL A 39 -2.58 -0.88 6.67
N VAL A 40 -3.05 0.35 6.81
CA VAL A 40 -4.35 0.81 6.30
C VAL A 40 -4.10 1.59 5.01
N LEU A 41 -4.66 1.08 3.91
CA LEU A 41 -4.64 1.70 2.59
C LEU A 41 -6.00 2.34 2.34
N ASP A 42 -6.03 3.66 2.17
CA ASP A 42 -7.26 4.40 1.85
C ASP A 42 -7.40 4.56 0.32
N CYS A 43 -8.25 3.72 -0.28
CA CYS A 43 -8.47 3.67 -1.73
C CYS A 43 -9.65 4.53 -2.18
N GLU A 44 -10.07 5.54 -1.41
CA GLU A 44 -11.19 6.42 -1.79
C GLU A 44 -11.01 7.09 -3.15
N CYS A 45 -9.78 7.43 -3.55
CA CYS A 45 -9.49 8.01 -4.87
C CYS A 45 -9.66 7.02 -6.04
N CYS A 46 -9.71 5.72 -5.74
CA CYS A 46 -9.79 4.65 -6.72
C CYS A 46 -10.49 3.40 -6.13
N PRO A 47 -11.80 3.47 -5.81
CA PRO A 47 -12.56 2.36 -5.23
C PRO A 47 -12.55 1.11 -6.13
N GLU A 48 -12.35 1.29 -7.44
CA GLU A 48 -12.25 0.21 -8.41
C GLU A 48 -11.11 -0.78 -8.10
N LEU A 49 -10.08 -0.36 -7.35
CA LEU A 49 -8.98 -1.23 -6.93
C LEU A 49 -9.39 -2.30 -5.90
N LEU A 50 -10.53 -2.09 -5.23
CA LEU A 50 -11.10 -2.97 -4.21
C LEU A 50 -12.33 -3.74 -4.71
N ALA A 51 -12.57 -3.77 -6.03
CA ALA A 51 -13.71 -4.47 -6.61
C ALA A 51 -13.72 -5.95 -6.19
N SER A 52 -14.74 -6.33 -5.41
CA SER A 52 -15.05 -7.71 -5.00
C SER A 52 -14.03 -8.37 -4.06
N ARG A 53 -13.61 -7.68 -2.99
CA ARG A 53 -12.75 -8.19 -1.88
C ARG A 53 -11.37 -8.73 -2.31
N LEU A 54 -11.05 -8.67 -3.60
CA LEU A 54 -9.78 -9.07 -4.17
C LEU A 54 -9.04 -7.83 -4.66
N PRO A 55 -7.72 -7.73 -4.40
CA PRO A 55 -6.95 -6.61 -4.91
C PRO A 55 -6.90 -6.65 -6.43
N GLY A 56 -7.33 -5.56 -7.07
CA GLY A 56 -7.25 -5.36 -8.52
C GLY A 56 -6.18 -4.35 -8.90
N GLY A 57 -5.68 -4.45 -10.13
CA GLY A 57 -4.77 -3.45 -10.71
C GLY A 57 -3.51 -3.21 -9.87
N VAL A 58 -3.24 -1.95 -9.53
CA VAL A 58 -2.04 -1.53 -8.77
C VAL A 58 -2.09 -1.93 -7.30
N LEU A 59 -3.24 -2.37 -6.78
CA LEU A 59 -3.30 -2.88 -5.41
C LEU A 59 -2.61 -4.25 -5.26
N ILE A 60 -2.48 -5.02 -6.35
CA ILE A 60 -1.76 -6.29 -6.38
C ILE A 60 -0.25 -6.10 -6.07
N PRO A 61 0.51 -5.26 -6.80
CA PRO A 61 1.91 -5.04 -6.48
C PRO A 61 2.11 -4.36 -5.12
N ILE A 62 1.19 -3.49 -4.66
CA ILE A 62 1.24 -2.92 -3.30
C ILE A 62 1.15 -4.03 -2.26
N ALA A 63 0.11 -4.87 -2.35
CA ALA A 63 -0.12 -5.98 -1.43
C ALA A 63 1.03 -6.99 -1.42
N SER A 64 1.61 -7.29 -2.58
CA SER A 64 2.77 -8.18 -2.70
C SER A 64 4.03 -7.56 -2.10
N SER A 65 4.29 -6.28 -2.38
CA SER A 65 5.48 -5.58 -1.87
C SER A 65 5.45 -5.47 -0.35
N LEU A 66 4.31 -5.10 0.24
CA LEU A 66 4.11 -5.12 1.68
C LEU A 66 4.35 -6.51 2.26
N LYS A 67 3.79 -7.56 1.65
CA LYS A 67 4.03 -8.94 2.10
C LYS A 67 5.52 -9.26 2.17
N THR A 68 6.26 -9.00 1.10
CA THR A 68 7.72 -9.25 1.05
C THR A 68 8.46 -8.47 2.13
N PHE A 69 8.20 -7.17 2.26
CA PHE A 69 8.83 -6.32 3.27
C PHE A 69 8.64 -6.88 4.69
N PHE A 70 7.39 -7.23 5.05
CA PHE A 70 7.11 -7.77 6.37
C PHE A 70 7.72 -9.16 6.58
N GLU A 71 7.74 -10.03 5.56
CA GLU A 71 8.38 -11.34 5.65
C GLU A 71 9.90 -11.24 5.90
N GLU A 72 10.58 -10.28 5.26
CA GLU A 72 12.00 -9.98 5.50
C GLU A 72 12.28 -9.52 6.94
N HIS A 73 11.26 -8.96 7.60
CA HIS A 73 11.29 -8.54 9.00
C HIS A 73 10.73 -9.62 9.96
N ASN A 74 10.60 -10.87 9.49
CA ASN A 74 10.04 -12.01 10.26
C ASN A 74 8.57 -11.83 10.70
N MET A 75 7.81 -11.01 9.97
CA MET A 75 6.42 -10.72 10.25
C MET A 75 5.52 -11.35 9.19
N ARG A 76 4.55 -12.15 9.63
CA ARG A 76 3.60 -12.83 8.72
C ARG A 76 2.29 -12.07 8.62
N ASN A 77 1.72 -11.98 7.43
CA ASN A 77 0.36 -11.50 7.26
C ASN A 77 -0.63 -12.50 7.91
N ILE A 78 -1.53 -12.01 8.76
CA ILE A 78 -2.51 -12.83 9.49
C ILE A 78 -3.95 -12.49 9.16
N ALA A 79 -4.21 -11.29 8.62
CA ALA A 79 -5.53 -10.88 8.20
C ALA A 79 -5.46 -9.83 7.09
N VAL A 80 -6.52 -9.80 6.29
CA VAL A 80 -6.81 -8.75 5.31
C VAL A 80 -8.29 -8.42 5.46
N ASP A 81 -8.58 -7.19 5.86
CA ASP A 81 -9.93 -6.69 6.07
C ASP A 81 -10.21 -5.56 5.07
N VAL A 82 -11.44 -5.50 4.56
CA VAL A 82 -11.90 -4.44 3.66
C VAL A 82 -13.17 -3.83 4.24
N ASP A 83 -13.13 -2.53 4.50
CA ASP A 83 -14.25 -1.73 5.01
C ASP A 83 -14.46 -0.51 4.11
N GLY A 84 -15.52 -0.55 3.30
CA GLY A 84 -15.77 0.43 2.25
C GLY A 84 -14.58 0.55 1.28
N ASN A 85 -13.99 1.73 1.23
CA ASN A 85 -12.84 2.03 0.37
C ASN A 85 -11.49 1.82 1.07
N LYS A 86 -11.47 1.21 2.26
CA LYS A 86 -10.25 1.00 3.03
C LYS A 86 -9.89 -0.48 3.06
N MET A 87 -8.63 -0.78 2.78
CA MET A 87 -8.06 -2.11 3.00
C MET A 87 -7.08 -2.05 4.18
N THR A 88 -7.25 -2.93 5.15
CA THR A 88 -6.33 -3.10 6.27
C THR A 88 -5.63 -4.44 6.13
N ARG A 89 -4.30 -4.43 6.18
CA ARG A 89 -3.48 -5.64 6.24
C ARG A 89 -2.84 -5.74 7.61
N THR A 90 -3.09 -6.85 8.29
CA THR A 90 -2.58 -7.11 9.63
C THR A 90 -1.41 -8.09 9.57
N TYR A 91 -0.31 -7.73 10.21
CA TYR A 91 0.92 -8.50 10.28
C TYR A 91 1.25 -8.81 11.73
N ARG A 92 1.64 -10.06 12.02
CA ARG A 92 2.07 -10.48 13.36
C ARG A 92 3.47 -9.96 13.63
N GLY A 93 3.64 -9.19 14.72
CA GLY A 93 4.86 -8.50 15.10
C GLY A 93 4.65 -6.98 15.13
N ASN A 94 5.57 -6.28 15.79
CA ASN A 94 5.57 -4.83 15.85
C ASN A 94 6.70 -4.31 14.98
N ILE A 95 6.35 -3.53 13.96
CA ILE A 95 7.32 -2.82 13.15
C ILE A 95 7.88 -1.62 13.93
N GLU A 96 9.14 -1.31 13.70
CA GLU A 96 9.81 -0.13 14.24
C GLU A 96 9.59 1.08 13.31
N ALA A 97 9.59 2.29 13.85
CA ALA A 97 9.29 3.50 13.06
C ALA A 97 10.41 3.79 12.03
N GLU A 98 11.64 3.40 12.36
CA GLU A 98 12.88 3.62 11.62
C GLU A 98 12.90 2.90 10.27
N VAL A 99 12.11 1.83 10.11
CA VAL A 99 12.07 1.04 8.87
C VAL A 99 10.90 1.43 7.96
N ILE A 100 10.05 2.38 8.38
CA ILE A 100 8.87 2.78 7.59
C ILE A 100 9.25 3.46 6.28
N ASP A 101 10.27 4.32 6.27
CA ASP A 101 10.71 5.00 5.05
C ASP A 101 11.18 3.99 3.98
N ALA A 102 11.87 2.92 4.42
CA ALA A 102 12.27 1.84 3.53
C ALA A 102 11.05 1.05 2.98
N MET A 103 10.03 0.83 3.82
CA MET A 103 8.78 0.22 3.39
C MET A 103 8.07 1.09 2.34
N GLU A 104 7.96 2.40 2.59
CA GLU A 104 7.35 3.35 1.66
C GLU A 104 8.07 3.31 0.31
N GLU A 105 9.40 3.43 0.31
CA GLU A 105 10.21 3.39 -0.91
C GLU A 105 10.01 2.08 -1.68
N GLN A 106 10.04 0.93 -0.99
CA GLN A 106 9.86 -0.37 -1.60
C GLN A 106 8.47 -0.53 -2.25
N VAL A 107 7.41 -0.07 -1.57
CA VAL A 107 6.05 -0.13 -2.08
C VAL A 107 5.87 0.83 -3.26
N GLN A 108 6.38 2.05 -3.15
CA GLN A 108 6.32 3.05 -4.23
C GLN A 108 7.08 2.57 -5.48
N ASN A 109 8.24 1.94 -5.31
CA ASN A 109 8.99 1.33 -6.40
C ASN A 109 8.20 0.20 -7.09
N ALA A 110 7.52 -0.66 -6.33
CA ALA A 110 6.68 -1.71 -6.91
C ALA A 110 5.55 -1.14 -7.79
N ILE A 111 4.93 -0.04 -7.36
CA ILE A 111 3.92 0.69 -8.16
C ILE A 111 4.55 1.21 -9.46
N ILE A 112 5.69 1.90 -9.37
CA ILE A 112 6.38 2.46 -10.53
C ILE A 112 6.71 1.37 -11.55
N GLN A 113 7.23 0.23 -11.11
CA GLN A 113 7.59 -0.88 -11.99
C GLN A 113 6.36 -1.50 -12.66
N PHE A 114 5.27 -1.69 -11.91
CA PHE A 114 4.00 -2.19 -12.46
C PHE A 114 3.46 -1.25 -13.55
N MET A 115 3.46 0.06 -13.28
CA MET A 115 2.97 1.07 -14.23
C MET A 115 3.85 1.17 -15.48
N LYS A 116 5.18 1.08 -15.34
CA LYS A 116 6.11 1.03 -16.48
C LYS A 116 5.84 -0.20 -17.37
N LYS A 117 5.68 -1.37 -16.76
CA LYS A 117 5.39 -2.62 -17.49
C LYS A 117 4.06 -2.52 -18.26
N ARG A 118 3.02 -1.95 -17.65
CA ARG A 118 1.72 -1.78 -18.30
C ARG A 118 1.78 -0.88 -19.55
N LYS A 119 2.55 0.21 -19.50
CA LYS A 119 2.74 1.14 -20.63
C LYS A 119 3.47 0.52 -21.82
N GLN A 120 4.30 -0.50 -21.62
CA GLN A 120 5.03 -1.18 -22.71
C GLN A 120 4.16 -2.19 -23.48
N VAL A 121 3.03 -2.61 -22.90
CA VAL A 121 2.12 -3.62 -23.46
C VAL A 121 0.86 -2.96 -24.05
N SER A 122 0.74 -1.63 -23.93
CA SER A 122 -0.37 -0.81 -24.46
C SER A 122 0.06 -0.11 -25.75
#